data_AF-A0A6B3EKS6-F1
#
_entry.id   AF-A0A6B3EKS6-F1
#
_cell.length_a   1.000
_cell.length_b   1.000
_cell.length_c   1.000
_cell.angle_alpha   90.00
_cell.angle_beta   90.00
_cell.angle_gamma   90.00
#
_symmetry.space_group_name_H-M   'P 1'
#
loop_
_entity.id
_entity.type
_entity.pdbx_description
1 polymer ?
#
loop_
_entity_poly.entity_id
_entity_poly.type
_entity_poly.pdbx_seq_one_letter_code
_entity_poly.pdbx_strand_id
1 'polypeptide(L)'
;APAPRQVLAIGLNYRDHAAESGFDVPEGLPPVFTKFVTSLSGPVTEVKLPENGKTDWEVELVAVIGERAENVSEADAWKHIAGLAAGQDISERVVQLAGPAPQFSLGKSYPGFAPVGPWLVTP
;
A
#
# COMPACT_ATOMS: atom_id res chain seq x y z
N ALA A 1 8.86 7.39 -13.41
CA ALA A 1 8.56 6.62 -12.19
C ALA A 1 8.69 5.13 -12.50
N PRO A 2 9.02 4.26 -11.54
CA PRO A 2 8.94 2.81 -11.75
C PRO A 2 7.55 2.42 -12.26
N ALA A 3 7.49 1.39 -13.12
CA ALA A 3 6.26 0.91 -13.73
C ALA A 3 6.01 -0.56 -13.36
N PRO A 4 5.76 -0.87 -12.07
CA PRO A 4 5.44 -2.23 -11.66
C PRO A 4 4.17 -2.71 -12.36
N ARG A 5 4.17 -3.97 -12.77
CA ARG A 5 3.00 -4.60 -13.40
C ARG A 5 1.87 -4.85 -12.40
N GLN A 6 2.22 -5.04 -11.13
CA GLN A 6 1.30 -5.28 -10.03
C GLN A 6 1.78 -4.49 -8.81
N VAL A 7 0.84 -3.86 -8.12
CA VAL A 7 1.06 -3.21 -6.82
C VAL A 7 0.02 -3.81 -5.88
N LEU A 8 0.50 -4.59 -4.92
CA LEU A 8 -0.36 -5.21 -3.91
C LEU A 8 -0.19 -4.43 -2.62
N ALA A 9 -1.30 -4.03 -2.02
CA ALA A 9 -1.34 -3.33 -0.75
C ALA A 9 -2.14 -4.16 0.25
N ILE A 10 -1.70 -4.11 1.51
CA ILE A 10 -2.17 -5.00 2.58
C ILE A 10 -2.77 -4.13 3.68
N GLY A 11 -4.06 -4.32 3.96
CA GLY A 11 -4.74 -3.62 5.05
C GLY A 11 -4.61 -4.35 6.37
N LEU A 12 -4.80 -3.62 7.49
CA LEU A 12 -4.96 -4.20 8.83
C LEU A 12 -3.83 -5.14 9.27
N ASN A 13 -2.58 -4.87 8.86
CA ASN A 13 -1.43 -5.72 9.13
C ASN A 13 -0.65 -5.35 10.42
N TYR A 14 -1.20 -4.45 11.23
CA TYR A 14 -0.74 -4.12 12.58
C TYR A 14 -1.95 -4.14 13.53
N ARG A 15 -1.81 -4.82 14.69
CA ARG A 15 -2.92 -5.02 15.63
C ARG A 15 -3.49 -3.70 16.15
N ASP A 16 -2.61 -2.76 16.49
CA ASP A 16 -3.01 -1.44 17.00
C ASP A 16 -3.74 -0.63 15.92
N HIS A 17 -3.30 -0.75 14.65
CA HIS A 17 -3.96 -0.10 13.51
C HIS A 17 -5.36 -0.67 13.23
N ALA A 18 -5.55 -1.99 13.43
CA ALA A 18 -6.89 -2.58 13.32
C ALA A 18 -7.83 -2.03 14.41
N ALA A 19 -7.34 -1.95 15.64
CA ALA A 19 -8.10 -1.44 16.78
C ALA A 19 -8.49 0.04 16.61
N GLU A 20 -7.56 0.91 16.18
CA GLU A 20 -7.86 2.34 15.96
C GLU A 20 -8.85 2.57 14.81
N SER A 21 -8.81 1.70 13.79
CA SER A 21 -9.68 1.79 12.61
C SER A 21 -11.08 1.23 12.87
N GLY A 22 -11.33 0.65 14.05
CA GLY A 22 -12.61 0.04 14.42
C GLY A 22 -12.91 -1.26 13.68
N PHE A 23 -11.88 -1.94 13.15
CA PHE A 23 -12.00 -3.24 12.51
C PHE A 23 -11.48 -4.35 13.44
N ASP A 24 -12.06 -5.54 13.31
CA ASP A 24 -11.50 -6.73 13.94
C ASP A 24 -10.13 -7.07 13.34
N VAL A 25 -9.24 -7.60 14.18
CA VAL A 25 -7.95 -8.11 13.72
C VAL A 25 -8.20 -9.31 12.79
N PRO A 26 -7.64 -9.34 11.57
CA PRO A 26 -7.80 -10.49 10.69
C PRO A 26 -7.27 -11.79 11.34
N GLU A 27 -8.10 -12.83 11.38
CA GLU A 27 -7.70 -14.16 11.86
C GLU A 27 -6.98 -14.99 10.78
N GLY A 28 -7.11 -14.60 9.52
CA GLY A 28 -6.51 -15.26 8.35
C GLY A 28 -5.68 -14.30 7.50
N LEU A 29 -5.80 -14.41 6.18
CA LEU A 29 -5.14 -13.46 5.28
C LEU A 29 -5.71 -12.04 5.48
N PRO A 30 -4.85 -11.01 5.55
CA PRO A 30 -5.30 -9.63 5.63
C PRO A 30 -6.04 -9.22 4.35
N PRO A 31 -6.87 -8.15 4.39
CA PRO A 31 -7.44 -7.56 3.20
C PRO A 31 -6.34 -7.17 2.19
N VAL A 32 -6.48 -7.65 0.95
CA VAL A 32 -5.58 -7.31 -0.15
C VAL A 32 -6.33 -6.43 -1.14
N PHE A 33 -5.70 -5.33 -1.52
CA PHE A 33 -6.19 -4.42 -2.56
C PHE A 33 -5.02 -3.94 -3.41
N THR A 34 -5.27 -2.99 -4.31
CA THR A 34 -4.23 -2.42 -5.17
C THR A 34 -4.18 -0.91 -5.04
N LYS A 35 -2.98 -0.35 -5.19
CA LYS A 35 -2.81 1.05 -5.54
C LYS A 35 -2.47 1.10 -7.02
N PHE A 36 -3.26 1.79 -7.82
CA PHE A 36 -3.01 1.84 -9.26
C PHE A 36 -1.66 2.48 -9.54
N VAL A 37 -0.93 1.96 -10.54
CA VAL A 37 0.43 2.38 -10.90
C VAL A 37 0.55 3.89 -11.13
N THR A 38 -0.53 4.56 -11.54
CA THR A 38 -0.61 6.01 -11.74
C THR A 38 -0.50 6.84 -10.45
N SER A 39 -0.68 6.21 -9.27
CA SER A 39 -0.49 6.85 -7.96
C SER A 39 0.97 6.83 -7.49
N LEU A 40 1.82 5.97 -8.08
CA LEU A 40 3.22 5.85 -7.71
C LEU A 40 4.00 7.12 -8.05
N SER A 41 4.81 7.54 -7.09
CA SER A 41 5.66 8.72 -7.22
C SER A 41 7.00 8.47 -6.53
N GLY A 42 7.94 9.41 -6.70
CA GLY A 42 9.21 9.38 -5.99
C GLY A 42 9.06 9.71 -4.48
N PRO A 43 10.14 9.60 -3.71
CA PRO A 43 10.14 9.86 -2.27
C PRO A 43 9.84 11.33 -1.91
N VAL A 44 10.07 12.24 -2.84
CA VAL A 44 9.73 13.66 -2.73
C VAL A 44 8.67 13.94 -3.79
N THR A 45 7.44 14.13 -3.34
CA THR A 45 6.30 14.42 -4.22
C THR A 45 5.42 15.48 -3.56
N GLU A 46 4.81 16.32 -4.39
CA GLU A 46 3.68 17.13 -3.95
C GLU A 46 2.41 16.27 -4.05
N VAL A 47 1.55 16.35 -3.03
CA VAL A 47 0.28 15.62 -2.99
C VAL A 47 -0.84 16.66 -2.94
N LYS A 48 -1.71 16.64 -3.95
CA LYS A 48 -2.89 17.51 -3.95
C LYS A 48 -3.96 16.92 -3.06
N LEU A 49 -4.28 17.63 -1.97
CA LEU A 49 -5.38 17.26 -1.09
C LEU A 49 -6.73 17.62 -1.74
N PRO A 50 -7.68 16.66 -1.85
CA PRO A 50 -9.02 16.94 -2.35
C PRO A 50 -9.75 17.94 -1.45
N GLU A 51 -10.47 18.88 -2.07
CA GLU A 51 -11.30 19.83 -1.33
C GLU A 51 -12.38 19.08 -0.55
N ASN A 52 -12.55 19.41 0.73
CA ASN A 52 -13.43 18.71 1.67
C ASN A 52 -13.13 17.21 1.86
N GLY A 53 -11.97 16.73 1.42
CA GLY A 53 -11.52 15.36 1.63
C GLY A 53 -11.03 15.10 3.06
N LYS A 54 -10.86 13.82 3.38
CA LYS A 54 -10.21 13.35 4.61
C LYS A 54 -8.98 12.54 4.22
N THR A 55 -7.96 13.24 3.72
CA THR A 55 -6.69 12.61 3.37
C THR A 55 -5.90 12.28 4.63
N ASP A 56 -5.35 11.06 4.66
CA ASP A 56 -4.68 10.48 5.81
C ASP A 56 -3.35 9.82 5.38
N TRP A 57 -2.42 9.69 6.32
CA TRP A 57 -1.10 9.10 6.12
C TRP A 57 -1.04 7.68 6.67
N GLU A 58 -0.26 6.81 6.03
CA GLU A 58 0.01 5.44 6.46
C GLU A 58 1.44 5.10 6.04
N VAL A 59 2.37 5.07 7.00
CA VAL A 59 3.76 4.70 6.72
C VAL A 59 3.87 3.19 6.59
N GLU A 60 4.48 2.72 5.50
CA GLU A 60 4.53 1.30 5.17
C GLU A 60 5.93 0.83 4.77
N LEU A 61 6.25 -0.42 5.11
CA LEU A 61 7.39 -1.13 4.54
C LEU A 61 7.00 -1.67 3.17
N VAL A 62 7.70 -1.23 2.12
CA VAL A 62 7.46 -1.67 0.75
C VAL A 62 8.46 -2.74 0.38
N ALA A 63 7.98 -3.94 0.03
CA ALA A 63 8.81 -4.99 -0.53
C ALA A 63 8.78 -4.96 -2.06
N VAL A 64 9.94 -4.98 -2.70
CA VAL A 64 10.06 -5.06 -4.17
C VAL A 64 10.43 -6.48 -4.56
N ILE A 65 9.61 -7.10 -5.40
CA ILE A 65 9.83 -8.45 -5.92
C ILE A 65 10.84 -8.41 -7.06
N GLY A 66 11.93 -9.16 -6.94
CA GLY A 66 13.04 -9.21 -7.91
C GLY A 66 12.93 -10.33 -8.95
N GLU A 67 12.26 -11.43 -8.58
CA GLU A 67 12.11 -12.61 -9.43
C GLU A 67 10.65 -13.08 -9.46
N ARG A 68 10.25 -13.80 -10.52
CA ARG A 68 8.89 -14.35 -10.62
C ARG A 68 8.60 -15.20 -9.37
N ALA A 69 7.53 -14.87 -8.66
CA ALA A 69 7.03 -15.61 -7.51
C ALA A 69 5.64 -16.19 -7.84
N GLU A 70 5.51 -17.52 -7.80
CA GLU A 70 4.27 -18.24 -8.02
C GLU A 70 4.29 -19.51 -7.17
N ASN A 71 3.27 -19.73 -6.33
CA ASN A 71 3.20 -20.85 -5.37
C ASN A 71 4.47 -21.01 -4.51
N VAL A 72 5.07 -19.89 -4.11
CA VAL A 72 6.30 -19.85 -3.30
C VAL A 72 5.96 -20.22 -1.86
N SER A 73 6.79 -21.07 -1.25
CA SER A 73 6.66 -21.40 0.17
C SER A 73 7.04 -20.20 1.04
N GLU A 74 6.49 -20.08 2.24
CA GLU A 74 6.86 -19.00 3.18
C GLU A 74 8.37 -18.98 3.47
N ALA A 75 8.98 -20.16 3.61
CA ALA A 75 10.41 -20.30 3.88
C ALA A 75 11.30 -19.81 2.72
N ASP A 76 10.79 -19.79 1.49
CA ASP A 76 11.51 -19.34 0.30
C ASP A 76 11.19 -17.89 -0.09
N ALA A 77 10.17 -17.26 0.53
CA ALA A 77 9.65 -15.96 0.11
C ALA A 77 10.72 -14.87 -0.01
N TRP A 78 11.63 -14.77 0.98
CA TRP A 78 12.70 -13.77 1.00
C TRP A 78 13.68 -13.89 -0.18
N LYS A 79 13.82 -15.08 -0.80
CA LYS A 79 14.68 -15.27 -1.97
C LYS A 79 14.16 -14.52 -3.20
N HIS A 80 12.88 -14.17 -3.23
CA HIS A 80 12.26 -13.43 -4.33
C HIS A 80 12.23 -11.92 -4.10
N ILE A 81 12.68 -11.43 -2.94
CA ILE A 81 12.69 -10.00 -2.59
C ILE A 81 13.99 -9.37 -3.11
N ALA A 82 13.89 -8.42 -4.04
CA ALA A 82 15.03 -7.62 -4.49
C ALA A 82 15.52 -6.65 -3.40
N GLY A 83 14.59 -6.16 -2.58
CA GLY A 83 14.88 -5.28 -1.48
C GLY A 83 13.63 -4.65 -0.88
N LEU A 84 13.86 -3.79 0.10
CA LEU A 84 12.85 -3.08 0.85
C LEU A 84 13.02 -1.57 0.69
N ALA A 85 11.93 -0.83 0.77
CA ALA A 85 11.91 0.63 0.78
C ALA A 85 10.86 1.14 1.77
N ALA A 86 10.93 2.42 2.13
CA ALA A 86 9.83 3.08 2.81
C ALA A 86 8.79 3.56 1.78
N GLY A 87 7.52 3.58 2.17
CA GLY A 87 6.45 4.16 1.37
C GLY A 87 5.36 4.78 2.23
N GLN A 88 4.46 5.50 1.55
CA GLN A 88 3.20 5.93 2.14
C GLN A 88 2.02 5.32 1.37
N ASP A 89 1.05 4.79 2.09
CA ASP A 89 -0.28 4.46 1.58
C ASP A 89 -1.27 5.60 1.87
N ILE A 90 -1.03 6.75 1.24
CA ILE A 90 -1.90 7.92 1.41
C ILE A 90 -3.32 7.56 0.98
N SER A 91 -4.28 7.96 1.81
CA SER A 91 -5.66 7.47 1.74
C SER A 91 -6.65 8.62 1.83
N GLU A 92 -7.57 8.73 0.87
CA GLU A 92 -8.74 9.59 0.98
C GLU A 92 -9.88 8.77 1.60
N ARG A 93 -10.15 9.03 2.88
CA ARG A 93 -11.06 8.19 3.68
C ARG A 93 -12.51 8.29 3.23
N VAL A 94 -12.95 9.41 2.65
CA VAL A 94 -14.35 9.57 2.18
C VAL A 94 -14.63 8.59 1.04
N VAL A 95 -13.74 8.51 0.04
CA VAL A 95 -13.84 7.62 -1.12
C VAL A 95 -13.54 6.18 -0.73
N GLN A 96 -12.55 5.95 0.15
CA GLN A 96 -12.21 4.60 0.62
C GLN A 96 -13.40 3.90 1.27
N LEU A 97 -14.22 4.64 2.03
CA LEU A 97 -15.35 4.13 2.80
C LEU A 97 -16.70 4.35 2.11
N ALA A 98 -16.70 4.86 0.87
CA ALA A 98 -17.92 5.17 0.15
C ALA A 98 -18.61 3.90 -0.38
N GLY A 99 -19.95 3.97 -0.43
CA GLY A 99 -20.79 2.93 -1.00
C GLY A 99 -21.17 1.81 -0.02
N PRO A 100 -22.08 0.91 -0.43
CA PRO A 100 -22.62 -0.13 0.45
C PRO A 100 -21.63 -1.28 0.69
N ALA A 101 -20.62 -1.43 -0.16
CA ALA A 101 -19.53 -2.40 -0.02
C ALA A 101 -18.21 -1.70 -0.37
N PRO A 102 -17.63 -0.92 0.56
CA PRO A 102 -16.50 -0.07 0.28
C PRO A 102 -15.31 -0.83 -0.32
N GLN A 103 -14.63 -0.22 -1.29
CA GLN A 103 -13.47 -0.78 -1.96
C GLN A 103 -12.31 0.21 -1.86
N PHE A 104 -11.18 -0.24 -1.31
CA PHE A 104 -10.16 0.70 -0.83
C PHE A 104 -9.31 1.31 -1.96
N SER A 105 -9.12 0.59 -3.06
CA SER A 105 -8.15 0.94 -4.10
C SER A 105 -8.32 2.35 -4.65
N LEU A 106 -9.56 2.80 -4.90
CA LEU A 106 -9.81 4.12 -5.50
C LEU A 106 -9.43 5.27 -4.56
N GLY A 107 -9.82 5.19 -3.28
CA GLY A 107 -9.46 6.21 -2.28
C GLY A 107 -7.96 6.28 -2.02
N LYS A 108 -7.22 5.22 -2.37
CA LYS A 108 -5.77 5.11 -2.18
C LYS A 108 -4.96 5.31 -3.46
N SER A 109 -5.58 5.71 -4.57
CA SER A 109 -4.90 5.75 -5.89
C SER A 109 -4.92 7.11 -6.57
N TYR A 110 -5.08 8.20 -5.81
CA TYR A 110 -4.96 9.54 -6.38
C TYR A 110 -3.49 9.82 -6.80
N PRO A 111 -3.24 10.75 -7.75
CA PRO A 111 -1.88 11.07 -8.15
C PRO A 111 -0.99 11.43 -6.95
N GLY A 112 0.15 10.75 -6.81
CA GLY A 112 1.09 10.97 -5.70
C GLY A 112 0.72 10.27 -4.39
N PHE A 113 -0.35 9.48 -4.33
CA PHE A 113 -0.76 8.79 -3.10
C PHE A 113 0.09 7.56 -2.74
N ALA A 114 1.07 7.21 -3.59
CA ALA A 114 1.97 6.09 -3.37
C ALA A 114 3.45 6.51 -3.54
N PRO A 115 3.98 7.46 -2.75
CA PRO A 115 5.40 7.77 -2.80
C PRO A 115 6.20 6.61 -2.20
N VAL A 116 7.27 6.20 -2.89
CA VAL A 116 8.16 5.13 -2.46
C VAL A 116 9.62 5.57 -2.63
N GLY A 117 10.47 5.19 -1.68
CA GLY A 117 11.92 5.44 -1.71
C GLY A 117 12.47 5.92 -0.37
N PRO A 118 13.55 6.73 -0.34
CA PRO A 118 14.34 7.17 -1.49
C PRO A 118 15.20 6.08 -2.14
N TRP A 119 15.48 5.01 -1.41
CA TRP A 119 16.36 3.95 -1.86
C TRP A 119 15.68 2.59 -1.68
N LEU A 120 16.08 1.65 -2.52
CA LEU A 120 15.87 0.23 -2.27
C LEU A 120 17.07 -0.28 -1.46
N VAL A 121 16.81 -0.96 -0.34
CA VAL A 121 17.82 -1.56 0.53
C VAL A 121 17.72 -3.06 0.42
N THR A 122 18.82 -3.73 0.11
CA THR A 122 18.87 -5.20 0.00
C THR A 122 18.73 -5.85 1.38
N PRO A 123 18.12 -7.04 1.48
CA PRO A 123 18.04 -7.79 2.74
C PRO A 123 19.43 -8.20 3.27
#